data_AF-A0A4Q7QPA3-F1
#
_entry.id   AF-A0A4Q7QPA3-F1
#
_cell.length_a   1.000
_cell.length_b   1.000
_cell.length_c   1.000
_cell.angle_alpha   90.00
_cell.angle_beta   90.00
_cell.angle_gamma   90.00
#
_symmetry.space_group_name_H-M   'P 1'
#
loop_
_entity.id
_entity.type
_entity.pdbx_description
1 polymer ?
#
loop_
_entity_poly.entity_id
_entity_poly.type
_entity_poly.pdbx_seq_one_letter_code
_entity_poly.pdbx_strand_id
1 'polypeptide(L)' 'MNRQFTEEEMHAADCLQEIQRIVTQLHITDESFLEETRVQVPRLKELLSELEKYTLE' A
#
# COMPACT_ATOMS: atom_id res chain seq x y z
N MET A 1 16.44 -22.95 -3.07
CA MET A 1 17.32 -21.98 -2.40
C MET A 1 16.46 -21.16 -1.45
N ASN A 2 16.71 -21.22 -0.14
CA ASN A 2 16.05 -20.33 0.82
C ASN A 2 16.79 -19.00 0.83
N ARG A 3 16.34 -18.05 0.01
CA ARG A 3 16.76 -16.64 0.15
C ARG A 3 16.06 -16.09 1.39
N GLN A 4 16.83 -15.65 2.38
CA GLN A 4 16.30 -14.78 3.44
C GLN A 4 16.15 -13.38 2.86
N PHE A 5 14.96 -12.81 2.99
CA PHE A 5 14.68 -11.44 2.60
C PHE A 5 15.24 -10.49 3.66
N THR A 6 15.69 -9.31 3.25
CA THR A 6 16.08 -8.26 4.20
C THR A 6 14.85 -7.66 4.87
N GLU A 7 15.04 -6.98 6.01
CA GLU A 7 13.95 -6.26 6.70
C GLU A 7 13.32 -5.20 5.78
N GLU A 8 14.13 -4.56 4.94
CA GLU A 8 13.67 -3.59 3.94
C GLU A 8 12.80 -4.25 2.85
N GLU A 9 13.22 -5.41 2.34
CA GLU A 9 12.44 -6.18 1.36
C GLU A 9 11.10 -6.65 1.95
N MET A 10 11.09 -7.07 3.21
CA MET A 10 9.87 -7.46 3.92
C MET A 10 8.95 -6.27 4.14
N HIS A 11 9.48 -5.13 4.59
CA HIS A 11 8.68 -3.93 4.81
C HIS A 11 8.08 -3.39 3.52
N ALA A 12 8.86 -3.37 2.43
CA ALA A 12 8.35 -2.99 1.11
C ALA A 12 7.23 -3.92 0.64
N ALA A 13 7.37 -5.24 0.86
CA ALA A 13 6.32 -6.21 0.56
C ALA A 13 5.03 -5.95 1.36
N ASP A 14 5.15 -5.64 2.65
CA ASP A 14 4.00 -5.30 3.50
C ASP A 14 3.29 -4.03 3.01
N CYS A 15 4.04 -2.98 2.64
CA CYS A 15 3.46 -1.76 2.07
C CYS A 15 2.73 -2.04 0.76
N LEU A 16 3.31 -2.84 -0.13
CA LEU A 16 2.70 -3.21 -1.41
C LEU A 16 1.41 -4.03 -1.21
N GLN A 17 1.42 -4.96 -0.25
CA GLN A 17 0.25 -5.77 0.07
C GLN A 17 -0.89 -4.91 0.61
N GLU A 18 -0.58 -3.93 1.46
CA GLU A 18 -1.58 -3.00 2.00
C GLU A 18 -2.12 -2.06 0.91
N ILE A 19 -1.28 -1.55 0.02
CA ILE A 19 -1.71 -0.78 -1.15
C ILE A 19 -2.68 -1.60 -2.02
N GLN A 20 -2.34 -2.87 -2.30
CA GLN A 20 -3.21 -3.75 -3.07
C GLN A 20 -4.58 -3.95 -2.38
N ARG A 21 -4.59 -4.14 -1.06
CA ARG A 21 -5.82 -4.27 -0.27
C ARG A 21 -6.69 -3.03 -0.41
N ILE A 22 -6.10 -1.85 -0.25
CA ILE A 22 -6.80 -0.57 -0.32
C ILE A 22 -7.37 -0.33 -1.73
N VAL A 23 -6.56 -0.54 -2.78
CA VAL A 23 -7.01 -0.36 -4.17
C VAL A 23 -8.17 -1.30 -4.50
N THR A 24 -8.12 -2.54 -4.01
CA THR A 24 -9.20 -3.52 -4.21
C THR A 24 -10.48 -3.08 -3.50
N GLN A 25 -10.35 -2.52 -2.29
CA GLN A 25 -11.50 -1.99 -1.54
C GLN A 25 -12.13 -0.79 -2.26
N LEU A 26 -11.32 0.17 -2.70
CA LEU A 26 -11.79 1.36 -3.43
C LEU A 26 -12.30 1.05 -4.84
N HIS A 27 -11.99 -0.12 -5.40
CA HIS A 27 -12.56 -0.53 -6.69
C HIS A 27 -14.07 -0.77 -6.61
N ILE A 28 -14.60 -1.01 -5.40
CA ILE A 28 -16.02 -1.22 -5.17
C ILE A 28 -16.71 0.15 -5.03
N THR A 29 -17.57 0.47 -5.98
CA THR A 29 -18.36 1.72 -5.95
C THR A 29 -19.76 1.43 -5.42
N ASP A 30 -19.94 1.63 -4.12
CA ASP A 30 -21.22 1.55 -3.40
C ASP A 30 -21.53 2.88 -2.67
N GLU A 31 -22.54 2.89 -1.81
CA GLU A 31 -22.95 4.09 -1.07
C GLU A 31 -21.86 4.62 -0.13
N SER A 32 -20.93 3.78 0.34
CA SER A 32 -19.81 4.17 1.22
C SER A 32 -18.56 4.58 0.47
N PHE A 33 -18.50 4.44 -0.87
CA PHE A 33 -17.33 4.75 -1.69
C PHE A 33 -16.68 6.10 -1.36
N LEU A 34 -17.46 7.18 -1.20
CA LEU A 34 -16.90 8.51 -0.91
C LEU A 34 -16.28 8.61 0.50
N GLU A 35 -16.89 7.95 1.48
CA GLU A 35 -16.37 7.90 2.85
C GLU A 35 -15.10 7.07 2.92
N GLU A 36 -15.11 5.90 2.28
CA GLU A 36 -13.96 5.01 2.18
C GLU A 36 -12.81 5.69 1.43
N THR A 37 -13.09 6.34 0.30
CA THR A 37 -12.10 7.10 -0.47
C THR A 37 -11.45 8.19 0.39
N ARG A 38 -12.24 8.92 1.20
CA ARG A 38 -11.72 9.98 2.07
C ARG A 38 -10.73 9.45 3.12
N VAL A 39 -10.94 8.23 3.62
CA VAL A 39 -10.07 7.59 4.61
C VAL A 39 -8.85 6.94 3.95
N GLN A 40 -9.09 6.23 2.86
CA GLN A 40 -8.09 5.35 2.25
C GLN A 40 -7.10 6.08 1.34
N VAL A 41 -7.50 7.15 0.65
CA VAL A 41 -6.58 7.92 -0.23
C VAL A 41 -5.41 8.54 0.54
N PRO A 42 -5.61 9.21 1.70
CA PRO A 42 -4.50 9.66 2.53
C PRO A 42 -3.56 8.52 2.95
N ARG A 43 -4.12 7.38 3.35
CA ARG A 43 -3.33 6.21 3.74
C ARG A 43 -2.52 5.65 2.57
N LEU A 44 -3.09 5.60 1.37
CA LEU A 44 -2.40 5.18 0.16
C LEU A 44 -1.19 6.10 -0.12
N LYS A 45 -1.36 7.41 0.06
CA LYS A 45 -0.28 8.39 -0.09
C LYS A 45 0.86 8.15 0.90
N GLU A 46 0.53 7.87 2.17
CA GLU A 46 1.55 7.53 3.17
C GLU A 46 2.35 6.28 2.77
N LEU A 47 1.67 5.20 2.37
CA LEU A 47 2.32 3.96 1.96
C LEU A 47 3.22 4.13 0.73
N LEU A 48 2.79 4.97 -0.23
CA LEU A 48 3.62 5.31 -1.39
C LEU A 48 4.86 6.12 -0.99
N SER A 49 4.72 7.09 -0.10
CA SER A 49 5.87 7.84 0.44
C SER A 49 6.82 6.98 1.27
N GLU A 50 6.32 5.95 1.97
CA GLU A 50 7.17 4.95 2.62
C GLU A 50 7.94 4.12 1.59
N LEU A 51 7.29 3.70 0.50
CA LEU A 51 7.93 2.95 -0.58
C LEU A 51 8.98 3.77 -1.34
N GLU A 52 8.78 5.08 -1.51
CA GLU A 52 9.75 5.98 -2.16
C GLU A 52 11.12 5.97 -1.47
N LYS A 53 11.19 5.60 -0.18
CA LYS A 53 12.47 5.48 0.56
C LYS A 53 13.33 4.32 0.06
N TYR A 54 12.72 3.34 -0.59
CA TYR A 54 13.38 2.13 -1.11
C TYR A 54 13.62 2.19 -2.62
N THR A 55 13.01 3.14 -3.33
CA THR A 55 13.32 3.39 -4.73
C THR A 55 14.60 4.22 -4.83
N LEU A 56 15.73 3.53 -5.00
CA LEU A 56 17.00 4.15 -5.39
C LEU A 56 16.97 4.45 -6.91
N GLU A 57 17.39 5.67 -7.28
CA GLU A 57 17.94 5.97 -8.62
C GLU A 57 19.35 5.37 -8.75
#